data_AF-A0A1S8X2R1-F1
#
_entry.id   AF-A0A1S8X2R1-F1
#
_cell.length_a   1.000
_cell.length_b   1.000
_cell.length_c   1.000
_cell.angle_alpha   90.00
_cell.angle_beta   90.00
_cell.angle_gamma   90.00
#
_symmetry.space_group_name_H-M   'P 1'
#
loop_
_entity.id
_entity.type
_entity.pdbx_description
1 polymer ?
#
loop_
_entity_poly.entity_id
_entity_poly.type
_entity_poly.pdbx_seq_one_letter_code
_entity_poly.pdbx_strand_id
1 'polypeptide(L)'
;MNSTIVPADYGLFIMNKDVVFNPYVNCTVDKKSQQVIVKDLPLTEIGYTKLKDTESFSGVTARNVFEEHLKKNKKKKSALVHFLFDRMRFTKKGKHDLLSYREIRDFQRFERHPNLFMLFVIDEKSNKKSYETYACNNNYVDQK
;
A
#
# COMPACT_ATOMS: atom_id res chain seq x y z
N MET A 1 -27.09 -18.72 6.39
CA MET A 1 -25.93 -19.11 7.22
C MET A 1 -25.31 -20.34 6.58
N ASN A 2 -24.32 -20.18 5.70
CA ASN A 2 -23.60 -21.33 5.13
C ASN A 2 -22.13 -21.17 5.48
N SER A 3 -21.74 -21.78 6.59
CA SER A 3 -20.37 -21.95 7.03
C SER A 3 -19.80 -23.22 6.39
N THR A 4 -18.97 -23.05 5.36
CA THR A 4 -18.17 -24.14 4.81
C THR A 4 -16.99 -24.40 5.75
N ILE A 5 -16.98 -25.56 6.39
CA ILE A 5 -15.89 -26.05 7.22
C ILE A 5 -14.87 -26.70 6.30
N VAL A 6 -13.61 -26.25 6.38
CA VAL A 6 -12.44 -26.89 5.75
C VAL A 6 -11.42 -27.29 6.84
N PRO A 7 -10.58 -28.31 6.61
CA PRO A 7 -9.85 -29.04 7.65
C PRO A 7 -8.82 -28.19 8.41
N ALA A 8 -8.60 -28.57 9.67
CA ALA A 8 -8.06 -27.75 10.75
C ALA A 8 -6.51 -27.65 10.85
N ASP A 9 -5.77 -27.77 9.74
CA ASP A 9 -4.29 -27.79 9.76
C ASP A 9 -3.60 -26.53 9.20
N TYR A 10 -4.36 -25.48 8.88
CA TYR A 10 -3.78 -24.21 8.44
C TYR A 10 -3.99 -23.17 9.54
N GLY A 11 -2.89 -22.85 10.24
CA GLY A 11 -2.86 -21.85 11.31
C GLY A 11 -3.59 -20.58 10.89
N LEU A 12 -4.55 -20.16 11.72
CA LEU A 12 -5.41 -18.98 11.62
C LEU A 12 -5.09 -18.01 10.47
N PHE A 13 -5.34 -18.41 9.22
CA PHE A 13 -5.33 -17.50 8.09
C PHE A 13 -6.52 -16.59 8.32
N ILE A 14 -6.27 -15.33 8.63
CA ILE A 14 -7.30 -14.31 8.43
C ILE A 14 -7.57 -14.33 6.93
N MET A 15 -8.55 -15.12 6.50
CA MET A 15 -9.00 -15.16 5.11
C MET A 15 -9.37 -13.74 4.76
N ASN A 16 -8.53 -13.11 3.94
CA ASN A 16 -8.82 -11.79 3.44
C ASN A 16 -10.05 -11.91 2.55
N LYS A 17 -11.20 -11.48 3.06
CA LYS A 17 -12.51 -11.45 2.40
C LYS A 17 -12.52 -10.78 1.02
N ASP A 18 -11.47 -10.03 0.71
CA ASP A 18 -11.28 -9.33 -0.56
C ASP A 18 -10.54 -10.15 -1.63
N VAL A 19 -10.07 -11.36 -1.33
CA VAL A 19 -9.31 -12.21 -2.26
C VAL A 19 -10.08 -13.49 -2.59
N VAL A 20 -10.04 -13.91 -3.85
CA VAL A 20 -10.59 -15.19 -4.30
C VAL A 20 -9.63 -15.86 -5.28
N PHE A 21 -9.58 -17.19 -5.27
CA PHE A 21 -8.81 -17.94 -6.27
C PHE A 21 -9.61 -18.06 -7.58
N ASN A 22 -8.98 -17.73 -8.70
CA ASN A 22 -9.56 -17.88 -10.02
C ASN A 22 -8.96 -19.12 -10.73
N PRO A 23 -9.74 -20.19 -10.96
CA PRO A 23 -9.23 -21.44 -11.53
C PRO A 23 -8.85 -21.32 -13.01
N TYR A 24 -9.39 -20.34 -13.75
CA TYR A 24 -9.11 -20.17 -15.18
C TYR A 24 -7.72 -19.58 -15.45
N VAL A 25 -7.22 -18.78 -14.52
CA VAL A 25 -5.88 -18.15 -14.59
C VAL A 25 -4.92 -18.70 -13.54
N ASN A 26 -5.36 -19.68 -12.76
CA ASN A 26 -4.60 -20.35 -11.70
C ASN A 26 -3.92 -19.38 -10.71
N CYS A 27 -4.56 -18.25 -10.40
CA CYS A 27 -4.01 -17.17 -9.58
C CYS A 27 -5.05 -16.60 -8.61
N THR A 28 -4.59 -15.91 -7.56
CA THR A 28 -5.45 -15.11 -6.69
C THR A 28 -5.83 -13.79 -7.36
N VAL A 29 -7.10 -13.43 -7.25
CA VAL A 29 -7.65 -12.18 -7.78
C VAL A 29 -8.32 -11.38 -6.68
N ASP A 30 -8.29 -10.06 -6.83
CA ASP A 30 -9.06 -9.16 -5.98
C ASP A 30 -10.55 -9.30 -6.33
N LYS A 31 -11.37 -9.68 -5.35
CA LYS A 31 -12.79 -10.00 -5.53
C LYS A 31 -13.61 -8.84 -6.13
N LYS A 32 -13.20 -7.59 -5.89
CA LYS A 32 -13.96 -6.41 -6.35
C LYS A 32 -13.62 -6.04 -7.80
N SER A 33 -12.34 -6.06 -8.15
CA SER A 33 -11.85 -5.69 -9.47
C SER A 33 -11.74 -6.88 -10.43
N GLN A 34 -11.76 -8.11 -9.90
CA GLN A 34 -11.46 -9.35 -10.62
C GLN A 34 -10.07 -9.36 -11.28
N GLN A 35 -9.19 -8.44 -10.89
CA GLN A 35 -7.82 -8.39 -11.38
C GLN A 35 -6.91 -9.30 -10.56
N VAL A 36 -5.91 -9.85 -11.24
CA VAL A 36 -4.84 -10.63 -10.61
C VAL A 36 -4.09 -9.78 -9.60
N ILE A 37 -3.88 -10.34 -8.40
CA ILE A 37 -3.03 -9.75 -7.39
C ILE A 37 -1.59 -10.13 -7.73
N VAL A 38 -0.81 -9.17 -8.19
CA VAL A 38 0.60 -9.38 -8.56
C VAL A 38 1.45 -9.59 -7.31
N LYS A 39 1.15 -8.83 -6.25
CA LYS A 39 1.79 -8.96 -4.95
C LYS A 39 0.86 -8.44 -3.86
N ASP A 40 0.94 -9.02 -2.69
CA ASP A 40 0.35 -8.49 -1.47
C ASP A 40 1.43 -8.26 -0.42
N LEU A 41 1.35 -7.10 0.26
CA LEU A 41 2.31 -6.77 1.31
C LEU A 41 1.67 -5.84 2.34
N PRO A 42 1.91 -6.06 3.64
CA PRO A 42 1.47 -5.12 4.67
C PRO A 42 2.27 -3.81 4.61
N LEU A 43 1.58 -2.71 4.32
CA LEU A 43 2.13 -1.37 4.40
C LEU A 43 1.61 -0.63 5.62
N THR A 44 2.49 0.14 6.25
CA THR A 44 2.10 1.16 7.21
C THR A 44 2.36 2.52 6.61
N GLU A 45 1.32 3.35 6.45
CA GLU A 45 1.51 4.75 6.13
C GLU A 45 2.27 5.41 7.29
N ILE A 46 3.43 6.02 7.05
CA ILE A 46 4.20 6.72 8.08
C ILE A 46 3.77 8.18 8.12
N GLY A 47 3.68 8.83 6.96
CA GLY A 47 3.31 10.23 6.88
C GLY A 47 2.71 10.62 5.54
N TYR A 48 2.01 11.75 5.57
CA TYR A 48 1.38 12.37 4.43
C TYR A 48 1.56 13.88 4.56
N THR A 49 2.04 14.52 3.50
CA THR A 49 2.16 15.97 3.41
C THR A 49 1.61 16.42 2.07
N LYS A 50 0.55 17.24 2.12
CA LYS A 50 -0.03 17.87 0.92
C LYS A 50 0.79 19.10 0.55
N LEU A 51 1.12 19.25 -0.72
CA LEU A 51 1.79 20.44 -1.26
C LEU A 51 0.76 21.48 -1.70
N LYS A 52 1.23 22.72 -1.87
CA LYS A 52 0.50 23.78 -2.57
C LYS A 52 0.55 23.54 -4.08
N ASP A 53 -0.45 24.04 -4.80
CA ASP A 53 -0.63 23.72 -6.22
C ASP A 53 0.57 24.13 -7.11
N THR A 54 1.27 25.20 -6.73
CA THR A 54 2.45 25.72 -7.43
C THR A 54 3.72 24.92 -7.21
N GLU A 55 3.76 24.04 -6.20
CA GLU A 55 4.97 23.30 -5.86
C GLU A 55 5.11 22.06 -6.76
N SER A 56 6.33 21.81 -7.22
CA SER A 56 6.68 20.62 -8.01
C SER A 56 7.49 19.64 -7.16
N PHE A 57 7.72 18.44 -7.68
CA PHE A 57 8.62 17.49 -7.05
C PHE A 57 10.01 18.11 -6.85
N SER A 58 10.61 17.88 -5.67
CA SER A 58 11.97 18.25 -5.34
C SER A 58 12.56 17.24 -4.38
N GLY A 59 13.72 16.65 -4.73
CA GLY A 59 14.42 15.69 -3.88
C GLY A 59 14.85 16.27 -2.53
N VAL A 60 15.17 17.57 -2.49
CA VAL A 60 15.50 18.27 -1.23
C VAL A 60 14.26 18.36 -0.34
N THR A 61 13.12 18.76 -0.91
CA THR A 61 11.85 18.81 -0.19
C THR A 61 11.41 17.42 0.26
N ALA A 62 11.55 16.40 -0.58
CA ALA A 62 11.22 15.02 -0.25
C ALA A 62 12.02 14.52 0.97
N ARG A 63 13.33 14.80 1.03
CA ARG A 63 14.16 14.47 2.21
C ARG A 63 13.70 15.21 3.46
N ASN A 64 13.44 16.51 3.38
CA ASN A 64 12.96 17.27 4.53
C ASN A 64 11.61 16.75 5.04
N VAL A 65 10.68 16.48 4.12
CA VAL A 65 9.36 15.91 4.45
C VAL A 65 9.49 14.50 5.03
N PHE A 66 10.43 13.71 4.53
CA PHE A 66 10.71 12.36 5.06
C PHE A 66 11.14 12.42 6.53
N GLU A 67 12.09 13.29 6.87
CA GLU A 67 12.53 13.48 8.26
C GLU A 67 11.37 13.94 9.16
N GLU A 68 10.50 14.83 8.67
CA GLU A 68 9.29 15.24 9.39
C GLU A 68 8.27 14.11 9.56
N HIS A 69 8.15 13.21 8.57
CA HIS A 69 7.33 12.01 8.69
C HIS A 69 7.88 11.04 9.74
N LEU A 70 9.21 10.88 9.83
CA LEU A 70 9.85 10.04 10.85
C LEU A 70 9.64 10.56 12.27
N LYS A 71 9.71 11.88 12.47
CA LYS A 71 9.47 12.51 13.79
C LYS A 71 8.05 12.30 14.29
N LYS A 72 7.07 12.13 13.39
CA LYS A 72 5.66 11.89 13.73
C LYS A 72 5.48 10.46 14.23
N ASN A 73 5.82 10.24 15.50
CA ASN A 73 5.65 8.98 16.23
C ASN A 73 4.18 8.67 16.53
N LYS A 74 3.40 8.36 15.50
CA LYS A 74 2.08 7.72 15.67
C LYS A 74 2.26 6.24 15.40
N LYS A 75 1.92 5.39 16.38
CA LYS A 75 1.77 3.93 16.20
C LYS A 75 0.65 3.67 15.19
N LYS A 76 0.95 3.81 13.90
CA LYS A 76 0.02 3.56 12.81
C LYS A 76 -0.06 2.05 12.57
N LYS A 77 -1.25 1.56 12.27
CA LYS A 77 -1.50 0.13 12.05
C LYS A 77 -1.16 -0.22 10.60
N SER A 78 -0.49 -1.35 10.40
CA SER A 78 -0.32 -1.92 9.06
C SER A 78 -1.68 -2.28 8.44
N ALA A 79 -1.78 -2.09 7.13
CA ALA A 79 -2.86 -2.58 6.30
C ALA A 79 -2.28 -3.44 5.19
N LEU A 80 -2.95 -4.54 4.84
CA LEU A 80 -2.58 -5.32 3.67
C LEU A 80 -2.90 -4.48 2.42
N VAL A 81 -1.96 -4.41 1.49
CA VAL A 81 -2.14 -3.71 0.22
C VAL A 81 -2.02 -4.73 -0.91
N HIS A 82 -3.01 -4.74 -1.79
CA HIS A 82 -2.99 -5.53 -3.01
C HIS A 82 -2.39 -4.69 -4.14
N PHE A 83 -1.24 -5.10 -4.62
CA PHE A 83 -0.63 -4.56 -5.82
C PHE A 83 -1.26 -5.28 -7.00
N LEU A 84 -2.17 -4.58 -7.67
CA LEU A 84 -2.75 -5.01 -8.93
C LEU A 84 -1.86 -4.53 -10.08
N PHE A 85 -2.25 -4.84 -11.31
CA PHE A 85 -1.45 -4.48 -12.49
C PHE A 85 -1.35 -2.96 -12.70
N ASP A 86 -2.41 -2.22 -12.40
CA ASP A 86 -2.51 -0.78 -12.69
C ASP A 86 -2.58 0.12 -11.45
N ARG A 87 -2.76 -0.46 -10.26
CA ARG A 87 -3.00 0.29 -9.02
C ARG A 87 -2.68 -0.50 -7.76
N MET A 88 -2.50 0.22 -6.67
CA MET A 88 -2.57 -0.32 -5.32
C MET A 88 -4.00 -0.22 -4.79
N ARG A 89 -4.46 -1.29 -4.15
CA ARG A 89 -5.70 -1.29 -3.36
C ARG A 89 -5.38 -1.49 -1.88
N PHE A 90 -5.85 -0.57 -1.05
CA PHE A 90 -5.69 -0.65 0.39
C PHE A 90 -6.90 -1.36 1.01
N THR A 91 -6.65 -2.37 1.83
CA THR A 91 -7.72 -3.18 2.48
C THR A 91 -8.36 -2.50 3.68
N LYS A 92 -7.72 -1.45 4.22
CA LYS A 92 -8.24 -0.65 5.33
C LYS A 92 -8.45 0.79 4.88
N LYS A 93 -9.46 1.42 5.47
CA LYS A 93 -9.73 2.86 5.28
C LYS A 93 -8.48 3.66 5.65
N GLY A 94 -7.92 4.34 4.66
CA GLY A 94 -6.73 5.18 4.77
C GLY A 94 -6.89 6.44 3.94
N LYS A 95 -5.76 7.03 3.52
CA LYS A 95 -5.77 8.16 2.58
C LYS A 95 -6.35 7.75 1.21
N HIS A 96 -5.98 6.57 0.75
CA HIS A 96 -6.42 5.98 -0.51
C HIS A 96 -7.14 4.67 -0.20
N ASP A 97 -8.29 4.47 -0.83
CA ASP A 97 -8.85 3.12 -0.98
C ASP A 97 -8.21 2.44 -2.21
N LEU A 98 -7.96 3.24 -3.25
CA LEU A 98 -7.29 2.87 -4.50
C LEU A 98 -6.32 3.99 -4.88
N LEU A 99 -5.10 3.64 -5.29
CA LEU A 99 -4.10 4.58 -5.81
C LEU A 99 -3.58 4.05 -7.14
N SER A 100 -3.86 4.77 -8.22
CA SER A 100 -3.40 4.42 -9.57
C SER A 100 -1.89 4.62 -9.69
N TYR A 101 -1.18 3.71 -10.36
CA TYR A 101 0.25 3.93 -10.61
C TYR A 101 0.51 5.15 -11.51
N ARG A 102 -0.49 5.59 -12.29
CA ARG A 102 -0.40 6.81 -13.13
C ARG A 102 -0.39 8.09 -12.30
N GLU A 103 -0.96 8.06 -11.09
CA GLU A 103 -0.95 9.18 -10.15
C GLU A 103 0.40 9.30 -9.45
N ILE A 104 1.21 8.25 -9.44
CA ILE A 104 2.56 8.25 -8.86
C ILE A 104 3.53 8.84 -9.88
N ARG A 105 4.06 10.01 -9.57
CA ARG A 105 5.00 10.72 -10.45
C ARG A 105 6.45 10.47 -10.08
N ASP A 106 6.71 10.16 -8.82
CA ASP A 106 8.05 9.83 -8.35
C ASP A 106 7.98 8.77 -7.23
N PHE A 107 9.02 7.94 -7.17
CA PHE A 107 9.19 6.89 -6.18
C PHE A 107 10.61 7.00 -5.60
N GLN A 108 10.68 7.27 -4.31
CA GLN A 108 11.92 7.52 -3.59
C GLN A 108 12.21 6.42 -2.57
N ARG A 109 13.45 5.92 -2.61
CA ARG A 109 13.99 4.99 -1.60
C ARG A 109 14.99 5.74 -0.73
N PHE A 110 15.11 5.30 0.52
CA PHE A 110 16.05 5.88 1.47
C PHE A 110 17.05 4.80 1.90
N GLU A 111 18.32 4.95 1.54
CA GLU A 111 19.35 3.93 1.80
C GLU A 111 19.49 3.60 3.29
N ARG A 112 19.35 4.62 4.16
CA ARG A 112 19.39 4.45 5.63
C ARG A 112 18.15 3.79 6.22
N HIS A 113 17.06 3.72 5.45
CA HIS A 113 15.79 3.14 5.87
C HIS A 113 15.23 2.28 4.74
N PRO A 114 15.82 1.11 4.46
CA PRO A 114 15.50 0.31 3.28
C PRO A 114 14.08 -0.26 3.29
N ASN A 115 13.43 -0.32 4.46
CA ASN A 115 12.03 -0.71 4.62
C ASN A 115 11.05 0.45 4.41
N LEU A 116 11.54 1.67 4.18
CA LEU A 116 10.73 2.87 3.94
C LEU A 116 10.87 3.31 2.48
N PHE A 117 9.76 3.78 1.93
CA PHE A 117 9.75 4.46 0.63
C PHE A 117 8.78 5.64 0.68
N MET A 118 8.98 6.59 -0.23
CA MET A 118 8.10 7.73 -0.40
C MET A 118 7.58 7.78 -1.84
N LEU A 119 6.30 8.09 -1.97
CA LEU A 119 5.65 8.37 -3.23
C LEU A 119 5.43 9.88 -3.33
N PHE A 120 5.68 10.43 -4.52
CA PHE A 120 5.12 11.71 -4.91
C PHE A 120 3.90 11.46 -5.79
N VAL A 121 2.73 11.84 -5.28
CA VAL A 121 1.42 11.54 -5.89
C VAL A 121 0.78 12.83 -6.37
N ILE A 122 0.18 12.78 -7.56
CA ILE A 122 -0.71 13.81 -8.10
C ILE A 122 -2.07 13.16 -8.33
N ASP A 123 -3.04 13.52 -7.50
CA ASP A 123 -4.42 13.05 -7.59
C ASP A 123 -5.04 13.52 -8.91
N GLU A 124 -5.46 12.59 -9.77
CA GLU A 124 -5.94 12.91 -11.12
C GLU A 124 -7.22 13.74 -11.11
N LYS A 125 -8.06 13.59 -10.07
CA LYS A 125 -9.37 14.27 -10.00
C LYS A 125 -9.25 15.70 -9.52
N SER A 126 -8.37 15.94 -8.56
CA SER A 126 -8.25 17.22 -7.86
C SER A 126 -6.97 17.97 -8.17
N ASN A 127 -6.05 17.36 -8.92
CA ASN A 127 -4.71 17.85 -9.22
C ASN A 127 -3.87 18.18 -7.97
N LYS A 128 -4.27 17.63 -6.81
CA LYS A 128 -3.60 17.85 -5.53
C LYS A 128 -2.34 16.99 -5.47
N LYS A 129 -1.25 17.61 -5.02
CA LYS A 129 0.06 16.97 -4.91
C LYS A 129 0.34 16.56 -3.47
N SER A 130 0.96 15.41 -3.26
CA SER A 130 1.35 14.92 -1.94
C SER A 130 2.66 14.13 -1.95
N TYR A 131 3.39 14.24 -0.84
CA TYR A 131 4.42 13.28 -0.45
C TYR A 131 3.84 12.30 0.55
N GLU A 132 3.98 11.01 0.28
CA GLU A 132 3.37 9.93 1.04
C GLU A 132 4.43 8.90 1.40
N THR A 133 4.75 8.74 2.68
CA THR A 133 5.78 7.79 3.13
C THR A 133 5.12 6.54 3.69
N TYR A 134 5.64 5.40 3.29
CA TYR A 134 5.16 4.09 3.70
C TYR A 134 6.30 3.22 4.22
N ALA A 135 5.97 2.35 5.16
CA ALA A 135 6.83 1.27 5.63
C ALA A 135 6.33 -0.07 5.14
N CYS A 136 7.23 -0.83 4.50
CA CYS A 136 7.07 -2.25 4.29
C CYS A 136 7.32 -2.96 5.62
N ASN A 137 6.29 -3.53 6.22
CA ASN A 137 6.44 -4.32 7.44
C ASN A 137 6.65 -5.78 7.05
N ASN A 138 7.90 -6.23 6.99
CA ASN A 138 8.23 -7.60 6.60
C ASN A 138 7.89 -8.67 7.66
N ASN A 139 7.00 -8.36 8.61
CA ASN A 139 6.61 -9.29 9.67
C ASN A 139 5.59 -10.34 9.21
N TYR A 140 5.34 -10.49 7.90
CA TYR A 140 4.79 -11.75 7.37
C TYR A 140 5.97 -12.71 7.26
N VAL A 141 6.15 -13.44 8.35
CA VAL A 141 7.14 -14.48 8.62
C VAL A 141 7.44 -15.31 7.37
N ASP A 142 8.74 -15.45 7.07
CA ASP A 142 9.32 -16.57 6.34
C ASP A 142 8.72 -17.88 6.86
N GLN A 143 7.72 -18.43 6.16
CA GLN A 143 7.35 -19.82 6.32
C GLN A 143 8.13 -20.61 5.27
N LYS A 144 9.32 -21.06 5.71
CA LYS A 144 10.00 -22.24 5.17
C LYS A 144 9.09 -23.45 5.21
#